data_AF-A0A9D6NR52-F1
#
_entry.id   AF-A0A9D6NR52-F1
#
_cell.length_a   1.000
_cell.length_b   1.000
_cell.length_c   1.000
_cell.angle_alpha   90.00
_cell.angle_beta   90.00
_cell.angle_gamma   90.00
#
_symmetry.space_group_name_H-M   'P 1'
#
loop_
_entity.id
_entity.type
_entity.pdbx_description
1 polymer ?
#
loop_
_entity_poly.entity_id
_entity_poly.type
_entity_poly.pdbx_seq_one_letter_code
_entity_poly.pdbx_strand_id
1 'polypeptide(L)' 'MTFPKLPLVEGLGYRLADIEDALGPYWHAAFQRWFAGQTGAIASDGALLVYPDDYEAFLEGAPVYD' A
#
# COMPACT_ATOMS: atom_id res chain seq x y z
N MET A 1 9.33 -3.51 13.60
CA MET A 1 8.33 -2.43 13.58
C MET A 1 7.02 -3.11 13.24
N THR A 2 5.95 -2.91 14.00
CA THR A 2 4.66 -3.56 13.73
C THR A 2 3.72 -2.50 13.18
N PHE A 3 3.35 -2.61 11.91
CA PHE A 3 2.38 -1.71 11.29
C PHE A 3 0.96 -2.14 11.66
N PRO A 4 0.03 -1.20 11.85
CA PRO A 4 -1.36 -1.54 12.13
C PRO A 4 -1.97 -2.31 10.96
N LYS A 5 -2.87 -3.25 11.26
CA LYS A 5 -3.65 -3.93 10.23
C LYS A 5 -4.63 -2.94 9.62
N LEU A 6 -4.53 -2.74 8.31
CA LEU A 6 -5.37 -1.82 7.56
C LEU A 6 -6.72 -2.46 7.18
N PRO A 7 -7.80 -1.68 7.08
CA PRO A 7 -9.09 -2.20 6.63
C PRO A 7 -9.05 -2.49 5.13
N LEU A 8 -9.54 -3.66 4.72
CA LEU A 8 -9.76 -3.96 3.31
C LEU A 8 -10.98 -3.21 2.79
N VAL A 9 -10.80 -2.51 1.68
CA VAL A 9 -11.88 -1.89 0.92
C VAL A 9 -12.36 -2.86 -0.14
N GLU A 10 -13.67 -3.15 -0.13
CA GLU A 10 -14.34 -4.02 -1.12
C GLU A 10 -13.76 -5.43 -1.26
N GLY A 11 -12.95 -5.87 -0.28
CA GLY A 11 -12.19 -7.11 -0.36
C GLY A 11 -11.05 -7.10 -1.39
N LEU A 12 -10.73 -5.92 -1.97
CA LEU A 12 -9.74 -5.76 -3.03
C LEU A 12 -8.37 -5.36 -2.48
N GLY A 13 -8.31 -4.39 -1.57
CA GLY A 13 -7.03 -3.87 -1.08
C GLY A 13 -7.17 -2.79 -0.02
N TYR A 14 -6.03 -2.21 0.37
CA TYR A 14 -5.94 -1.12 1.34
C TYR A 14 -5.96 0.22 0.61
N ARG A 15 -6.59 1.25 1.18
CA ARG A 15 -6.48 2.59 0.57
C ARG A 15 -5.05 3.07 0.67
N LEU A 16 -4.55 3.67 -0.40
CA LEU A 16 -3.25 4.33 -0.38
C LEU A 16 -3.15 5.32 0.79
N ALA A 17 -4.18 6.15 1.01
CA ALA A 17 -4.20 7.13 2.09
C ALA A 17 -4.03 6.49 3.49
N ASP A 18 -4.66 5.33 3.73
CA ASP A 18 -4.55 4.62 5.01
C ASP A 18 -3.14 4.06 5.23
N ILE A 19 -2.48 3.60 4.15
CA ILE A 19 -1.07 3.19 4.18
C ILE A 19 -0.18 4.38 4.50
N GLU A 20 -0.37 5.50 3.81
CA GLU A 20 0.44 6.70 3.98
C GLU A 20 0.38 7.23 5.42
N ASP A 21 -0.80 7.21 6.03
CA ASP A 21 -1.01 7.58 7.43
C ASP A 21 -0.36 6.58 8.40
N ALA A 22 -0.39 5.29 8.10
CA ALA A 22 0.15 4.24 8.97
C ALA A 22 1.68 4.14 8.98
N LEU A 23 2.33 4.46 7.86
CA LEU A 23 3.78 4.31 7.69
C LEU A 23 4.58 5.43 8.36
N GLY A 24 3.99 6.60 8.57
CA GLY A 24 4.72 7.80 9.00
C GLY A 24 5.72 8.29 7.92
N PRO A 25 6.34 9.46 8.11
CA PRO A 25 6.96 10.21 7.00
C PRO A 25 8.12 9.51 6.30
N TYR A 26 8.97 8.78 7.03
CA TYR A 26 10.10 8.06 6.43
C TYR A 26 9.64 6.89 5.56
N TRP A 27 8.79 6.00 6.12
CA TRP A 27 8.34 4.81 5.42
C TRP A 27 7.32 5.15 4.33
N HIS A 28 6.55 6.23 4.47
CA HIS A 28 5.73 6.78 3.41
C HIS A 28 6.58 7.13 2.17
N ALA A 29 7.69 7.86 2.35
CA ALA A 29 8.57 8.20 1.24
C ALA A 29 9.24 6.96 0.61
N ALA A 30 9.56 5.94 1.41
CA ALA A 30 10.06 4.66 0.92
C ALA A 30 8.98 3.91 0.11
N PHE A 31 7.75 3.86 0.63
CA PHE A 31 6.61 3.21 0.00
C PHE A 31 6.25 3.87 -1.33
N GLN A 32 6.18 5.21 -1.39
CA GLN A 32 5.89 5.90 -2.66
C GLN A 32 6.93 5.60 -3.75
N ARG A 33 8.21 5.45 -3.39
CA ARG A 33 9.25 5.05 -4.35
C ARG A 33 9.13 3.60 -4.77
N TRP A 34 8.78 2.72 -3.84
CA TRP A 34 8.59 1.29 -4.09
C TRP A 34 7.33 1.04 -4.95
N PHE A 35 6.26 1.77 -4.69
CA PHE A 35 4.97 1.65 -5.38
C PHE A 35 4.93 2.43 -6.72
N ALA A 36 5.92 3.28 -6.99
CA ALA A 36 5.97 4.04 -8.23
C ALA A 36 6.00 3.13 -9.46
N GLY A 37 4.96 3.21 -10.29
CA GLY A 37 4.82 2.40 -11.50
C GLY A 37 4.08 1.07 -11.31
N GLN A 38 3.71 0.71 -10.06
CA GLN A 38 2.89 -0.47 -9.82
C GLN A 38 1.42 -0.21 -10.18
N THR A 39 0.73 -1.28 -10.61
CA THR A 39 -0.70 -1.24 -10.92
C THR A 39 -1.51 -1.45 -9.64
N GLY A 40 -2.26 -0.44 -9.21
CA GLY A 40 -3.25 -0.58 -8.14
C GLY A 40 -4.66 -0.88 -8.66
N ALA A 41 -5.57 -1.22 -7.76
CA ALA A 41 -7.00 -1.22 -8.04
C ALA A 41 -7.62 0.16 -7.77
N ILE A 42 -8.78 0.44 -8.35
CA ILE A 42 -9.57 1.65 -8.04
C ILE A 42 -10.87 1.18 -7.39
N ALA A 43 -11.13 1.67 -6.18
CA ALA A 43 -12.39 1.43 -5.47
C ALA A 43 -13.57 2.12 -6.17
N SER A 44 -14.79 1.71 -5.85
CA SER A 44 -16.01 2.32 -6.43
C SER A 44 -16.13 3.83 -6.18
N ASP A 45 -15.48 4.35 -5.13
CA ASP A 45 -15.44 5.79 -4.81
C ASP A 45 -14.26 6.55 -5.45
N GLY A 46 -13.47 5.88 -6.30
CA GLY A 46 -12.32 6.46 -6.98
C GLY A 46 -11.02 6.43 -6.16
N ALA A 47 -11.02 5.88 -4.95
CA ALA A 47 -9.80 5.74 -4.17
C ALA A 47 -8.84 4.71 -4.79
N LEU A 48 -7.54 5.05 -4.82
CA LEU A 48 -6.50 4.10 -5.20
C LEU A 48 -6.32 3.08 -4.08
N LEU A 49 -6.36 1.81 -4.47
CA LEU A 49 -6.15 0.67 -3.62
C LEU A 49 -4.82 0.00 -3.96
N VAL A 50 -4.10 -0.36 -2.90
CA VAL A 50 -2.89 -1.18 -2.94
C VAL A 50 -3.29 -2.60 -2.57
N TYR A 51 -2.88 -3.58 -3.37
CA TYR A 51 -3.21 -4.97 -3.06
C TYR A 51 -2.53 -5.41 -1.76
N PRO A 52 -3.14 -6.32 -0.98
CA PRO A 52 -2.58 -6.75 0.28
C PRO A 52 -1.19 -7.36 0.12
N ASP A 53 -1.00 -8.17 -0.92
CA ASP A 53 0.27 -8.82 -1.23
C ASP A 53 1.38 -7.80 -1.55
N ASP A 54 1.05 -6.71 -2.28
CA ASP A 54 2.01 -5.64 -2.57
C ASP A 54 2.42 -4.91 -1.29
N TYR A 55 1.44 -4.61 -0.42
CA TYR A 55 1.73 -3.96 0.85
C TYR A 55 2.59 -4.86 1.75
N GLU A 56 2.28 -6.15 1.82
CA GLU A 56 3.08 -7.13 2.58
C GLU A 56 4.49 -7.28 1.99
N ALA A 57 4.64 -7.36 0.67
CA ALA A 57 5.93 -7.39 -0.02
C ALA A 57 6.80 -6.17 0.33
N PHE A 58 6.21 -4.97 0.35
CA PHE A 58 6.90 -3.77 0.81
C PHE A 58 7.38 -3.90 2.27
N LEU A 59 6.52 -4.39 3.17
CA LEU A 59 6.85 -4.56 4.59
C LEU A 59 7.96 -5.58 4.83
N GLU A 60 8.06 -6.59 3.99
CA GLU A 60 9.14 -7.60 4.01
C GLU A 60 10.44 -7.10 3.36
N GLY A 61 10.41 -5.94 2.71
CA GLY A 61 11.55 -5.40 1.96
C GLY A 61 11.79 -6.14 0.64
N ALA A 62 10.76 -6.78 0.08
CA ALA A 62 10.86 -7.45 -1.22
C ALA A 62 11.06 -6.41 -2.34
N PRO A 63 11.86 -6.75 -3.37
CA PRO A 63 11.99 -5.90 -4.55
C PRO A 63 10.68 -5.86 -5.36
N VAL A 64 10.46 -4.78 -6.10
CA VAL A 64 9.33 -4.64 -7.02
C VAL A 64 9.54 -5.61 -8.18
N TYR A 65 8.56 -6.48 -8.45
CA TYR A 65 8.54 -7.33 -9.63
C TYR A 65 7.57 -6.72 -10.66
N ASP A 66 8.08 -6.50 -11.87
CA ASP A 66 7.34 -6.01 -13.05
C ASP A 66 6.38 -7.08 -13.60
#